data_AF-A0A9X0CNX0-F1
#
_entry.id   AF-A0A9X0CNX0-F1
#
_cell.length_a   1.000
_cell.length_b   1.000
_cell.length_c   1.000
_cell.angle_alpha   90.00
_cell.angle_beta   90.00
_cell.angle_gamma   90.00
#
_symmetry.space_group_name_H-M   'P 1'
#
loop_
_entity.id
_entity.type
_entity.pdbx_description
1 polymer ?
#
loop_
_entity_poly.entity_id
_entity_poly.type
_entity_poly.pdbx_seq_one_letter_code
_entity_poly.pdbx_strand_id
1 'polypeptide(L)'
;MFSPKELISVANPLHGPWSSTAKSLAFSLNGETVYVVASDPASRRGIAVQSASSGEDVLTVLAWDVSSGELKGKKIMQSSGNRLVIPVKEGVLFTTKYWKS
;
A
#
# COMPACT_ATOMS: atom_id res chain seq x y z
N MET A 1 -2.09 20.13 27.28
CA MET A 1 -0.91 19.93 26.42
C MET A 1 -1.15 18.65 25.63
N PHE A 2 -1.11 18.68 24.30
CA PHE A 2 -1.32 17.49 23.48
C PHE A 2 0.01 16.72 23.33
N SER A 3 0.03 15.43 23.69
CA SER A 3 1.20 14.54 23.57
C SER A 3 0.76 13.26 22.86
N PRO A 4 1.07 13.08 21.57
CA PRO A 4 0.66 11.89 20.84
C PRO A 4 1.40 10.66 21.40
N LYS A 5 0.67 9.56 21.59
CA LYS A 5 1.25 8.26 21.90
C LYS A 5 1.41 7.48 20.59
N GLU A 6 2.64 7.06 20.28
CA GLU A 6 2.88 6.10 19.21
C GLU A 6 2.29 4.74 19.61
N LEU A 7 1.40 4.20 18.76
CA LEU A 7 0.82 2.87 18.97
C LEU A 7 1.64 1.80 18.25
N ILE A 8 1.94 2.04 16.98
CA ILE A 8 2.75 1.15 16.14
C ILE A 8 3.65 1.96 15.20
N SER A 9 4.77 1.36 14.83
CA SER A 9 5.62 1.81 13.74
C SER A 9 5.92 0.60 12.85
N VAL A 10 5.43 0.64 11.61
CA VAL A 10 5.57 -0.47 10.65
C VAL A 10 6.31 0.02 9.42
N ALA A 11 7.35 -0.72 9.03
CA ALA A 11 8.08 -0.51 7.80
C ALA A 11 7.67 -1.57 6.78
N ASN A 12 7.57 -1.21 5.50
CA ASN A 12 7.32 -2.21 4.47
C ASN A 12 8.58 -3.08 4.29
N PRO A 13 8.51 -4.39 4.58
CA PRO A 13 9.67 -5.29 4.62
C PRO A 13 10.24 -5.61 3.23
N LEU A 14 9.55 -5.24 2.15
CA LEU A 14 9.96 -5.53 0.78
C LEU A 14 10.90 -4.48 0.20
N HIS A 15 11.29 -3.50 1.00
CA HIS A 15 12.12 -2.40 0.55
C HIS A 15 13.56 -2.63 0.98
N GLY A 16 14.41 -2.90 -0.01
CA GLY A 16 15.85 -2.62 0.13
C GLY A 16 16.10 -1.11 0.29
N PRO A 17 17.36 -0.65 0.26
CA PRO A 17 17.77 0.73 0.61
C PRO A 17 17.21 1.85 -0.28
N TRP A 18 16.27 1.55 -1.18
CA TRP A 18 15.72 2.46 -2.16
C TRP A 18 14.30 2.90 -1.78
N SER A 19 14.16 4.21 -1.63
CA SER A 19 13.02 5.03 -1.24
C SER A 19 11.67 4.60 -1.81
N SER A 20 11.03 3.67 -1.12
CA SER A 20 9.61 3.40 -1.35
C SER A 20 8.79 4.25 -0.40
N THR A 21 7.84 4.99 -0.95
CA THR A 21 7.00 5.91 -0.19
C THR A 21 5.60 5.33 -0.03
N ALA A 22 5.08 5.35 1.20
CA ALA A 22 3.65 5.15 1.43
C ALA A 22 2.89 6.25 0.67
N LYS A 23 1.94 5.83 -0.18
CA LYS A 23 1.13 6.71 -1.02
C LYS A 23 -0.24 6.97 -0.42
N SER A 24 -0.77 5.99 0.31
CA SER A 24 -2.07 6.08 0.95
C SER A 24 -2.13 5.11 2.12
N LEU A 25 -2.97 5.44 3.09
CA LEU A 25 -3.32 4.55 4.19
C LEU A 25 -4.80 4.68 4.50
N ALA A 26 -5.40 3.59 5.00
CA ALA A 26 -6.74 3.59 5.56
C ALA A 26 -6.82 2.58 6.69
N PHE A 27 -7.62 2.87 7.71
CA PHE A 27 -7.98 1.90 8.74
C PHE A 27 -9.22 1.13 8.30
N SER A 28 -9.31 -0.15 8.66
CA SER A 28 -10.57 -0.89 8.62
C SER A 28 -11.64 -0.17 9.44
N LEU A 29 -12.92 -0.40 9.16
CA LEU A 29 -14.01 0.26 9.89
C LEU A 29 -14.04 -0.09 11.38
N ASN A 30 -13.45 -1.22 11.79
CA ASN A 30 -13.28 -1.60 13.19
C ASN A 30 -11.98 -1.09 13.82
N GLY A 31 -11.10 -0.42 13.05
CA GLY A 31 -9.83 0.13 13.52
C GLY A 31 -8.73 -0.89 13.83
N GLU A 32 -8.99 -2.18 13.68
CA GLU A 32 -8.04 -3.24 14.06
C GLU A 32 -6.95 -3.47 13.01
N THR A 33 -7.17 -3.03 11.77
CA THR A 33 -6.23 -3.22 10.65
C THR A 33 -5.94 -1.90 9.98
N VAL A 34 -4.66 -1.62 9.73
CA VAL A 34 -4.24 -0.52 8.86
C VAL A 34 -3.76 -1.07 7.53
N TYR A 35 -4.35 -0.56 6.45
CA TYR A 35 -3.94 -0.85 5.08
C TYR A 35 -3.01 0.25 4.62
N VAL A 36 -1.82 -0.13 4.16
CA VAL A 36 -0.81 0.78 3.63
C VAL A 36 -0.57 0.43 2.17
N VAL A 37 -0.65 1.44 1.31
CA VAL A 37 -0.34 1.31 -0.12
C VAL A 37 1.02 1.95 -0.37
N ALA A 38 1.96 1.14 -0.84
CA ALA A 38 3.31 1.58 -1.21
C ALA A 38 3.53 1.36 -2.71
N SER A 39 4.18 2.32 -3.37
CA SER A 39 4.68 2.14 -4.74
C SER A 39 6.01 1.40 -4.71
N ASP A 40 6.17 0.39 -5.58
CA ASP A 40 7.46 -0.26 -5.77
C ASP A 40 8.32 0.55 -6.78
N PRO A 41 9.46 1.14 -6.36
CA PRO A 41 10.33 1.90 -7.25
C PRO A 41 10.98 1.04 -8.34
N ALA A 42 11.04 -0.28 -8.18
CA ALA A 42 11.56 -1.18 -9.22
C ALA A 42 10.60 -1.30 -10.43
N SER A 43 9.32 -0.99 -10.27
CA SER A 43 8.37 -0.88 -11.39
C SER A 43 8.64 0.33 -12.27
N ARG A 44 9.06 1.45 -11.68
CA ARG A 44 9.43 2.67 -12.41
C ARG A 44 10.74 2.54 -13.17
N ARG A 45 11.56 1.53 -12.85
CA ARG A 45 12.82 1.25 -13.53
C ARG A 45 12.73 0.07 -14.51
N GLY A 46 11.56 -0.56 -14.66
CA GLY A 46 11.37 -1.70 -15.56
C GLY A 46 12.06 -3.00 -15.10
N ILE A 47 12.44 -3.11 -13.82
CA ILE A 47 13.29 -4.22 -13.33
C ILE A 47 12.48 -5.31 -12.61
N ALA A 48 11.29 -5.03 -12.06
CA ALA A 48 10.62 -6.00 -11.17
C ALA A 48 9.38 -6.74 -11.72
N VAL A 49 8.87 -6.45 -12.90
CA VAL A 49 7.80 -7.29 -13.50
C VAL A 49 7.98 -7.31 -15.01
N GLN A 50 8.28 -8.48 -15.59
CA GLN A 50 8.37 -8.75 -17.04
C GLN A 50 7.05 -8.50 -17.82
N SER A 51 6.09 -7.75 -17.27
CA SER A 51 4.80 -7.45 -17.91
C SER A 51 4.20 -6.10 -17.52
N ALA A 52 4.92 -5.25 -16.77
CA ALA A 52 4.48 -3.86 -16.64
C ALA A 52 4.86 -3.12 -17.92
N SER A 53 3.88 -2.84 -18.77
CA SER A 53 4.07 -1.94 -19.90
C SER A 53 4.60 -0.60 -19.38
N SER A 54 5.48 0.06 -20.15
CA SER A 54 6.12 1.32 -19.77
C SER A 54 5.05 2.37 -19.40
N GLY A 55 4.80 2.56 -18.11
CA GLY A 55 3.75 3.46 -17.60
C GLY A 55 2.92 2.91 -16.43
N GLU A 56 3.03 1.62 -16.12
CA GLU A 56 2.30 1.00 -15.00
C GLU A 56 3.12 1.02 -13.70
N ASP A 57 2.60 1.71 -12.67
CA ASP A 57 3.15 1.64 -11.31
C ASP A 57 2.70 0.31 -10.67
N VAL A 58 3.66 -0.50 -10.19
CA VAL A 58 3.34 -1.65 -9.33
C VAL A 58 3.15 -1.16 -7.91
N LEU A 59 1.99 -1.51 -7.34
CA LEU A 59 1.70 -1.27 -5.95
C LEU A 59 1.83 -2.54 -5.14
N THR A 60 2.24 -2.35 -3.89
CA THR A 60 2.01 -3.31 -2.82
C THR A 60 1.06 -2.72 -1.81
N VAL A 61 -0.03 -3.44 -1.54
CA VAL A 61 -0.92 -3.23 -0.41
C VAL A 61 -0.46 -4.14 0.71
N LEU A 62 -0.28 -3.57 1.90
CA LEU A 62 0.04 -4.29 3.12
C LEU A 62 -1.06 -4.06 4.14
N ALA A 63 -1.49 -5.13 4.82
CA ALA A 63 -2.45 -5.06 5.91
C ALA A 63 -1.74 -5.42 7.21
N TRP A 64 -1.71 -4.48 8.14
CA TRP A 64 -1.06 -4.64 9.43
C TRP A 64 -2.10 -4.66 10.54
N ASP A 65 -1.91 -5.55 11.51
CA ASP A 65 -2.66 -5.49 12.76
C ASP A 65 -2.23 -4.27 13.57
N VAL A 66 -3.20 -3.48 14.04
CA VAL A 66 -2.91 -2.24 14.78
C VAL A 66 -2.45 -2.50 16.21
N SER A 67 -2.83 -3.64 16.80
CA SER A 67 -2.49 -3.95 18.19
C SER A 67 -1.10 -4.59 18.32
N SER A 68 -0.75 -5.49 17.41
CA SER A 68 0.50 -6.26 17.44
C SER A 68 1.57 -5.71 16.49
N GLY A 69 1.19 -4.91 15.50
CA GLY A 69 2.10 -4.51 14.41
C GLY A 69 2.45 -5.66 13.46
N GLU A 70 1.75 -6.79 13.54
CA GLU A 70 1.99 -7.95 12.67
C GLU A 70 1.45 -7.73 11.25
N LEU A 71 2.20 -8.17 10.24
CA LEU A 71 1.74 -8.16 8.85
C LEU A 71 0.74 -9.29 8.60
N LYS A 72 -0.56 -8.96 8.58
CA LYS A 72 -1.67 -9.90 8.33
C LYS A 72 -1.84 -10.27 6.87
N GLY A 73 -1.40 -9.42 5.94
CA GLY A 73 -1.61 -9.68 4.52
C GLY A 73 -0.85 -8.78 3.58
N LYS A 74 -0.66 -9.27 2.35
CA LYS A 74 0.01 -8.57 1.26
C LYS A 74 -0.72 -8.83 -0.05
N LYS A 75 -0.88 -7.80 -0.87
CA LYS A 75 -1.36 -7.94 -2.25
C LYS A 75 -0.56 -7.03 -3.20
N ILE A 76 -0.09 -7.59 -4.30
CA ILE A 76 0.56 -6.83 -5.38
C ILE A 76 -0.49 -6.54 -6.45
N MET A 77 -0.51 -5.32 -6.97
CA MET A 77 -1.41 -4.92 -8.05
C MET A 77 -0.73 -3.95 -9.00
N GLN A 78 -1.00 -4.10 -10.31
CA GLN A 78 -0.65 -3.10 -11.31
C GLN A 78 -1.73 -2.02 -11.32
N SER A 79 -1.32 -0.76 -11.44
CA SER A 79 -2.29 0.32 -11.69
C SER A 79 -1.59 1.53 -12.30
N SER A 80 -2.36 2.35 -13.02
CA SER A 80 -1.93 3.70 -13.41
C SER A 80 -2.65 4.72 -12.50
N GLY A 81 -1.94 5.74 -12.00
CA GLY A 81 -2.57 6.92 -11.37
C GLY A 81 -2.93 6.87 -9.87
N ASN A 82 -3.76 7.82 -9.43
CA ASN A 82 -4.16 8.05 -8.04
C ASN A 82 -5.03 6.90 -7.50
N ARG A 83 -4.70 6.41 -6.31
CA ARG A 83 -5.42 5.31 -5.66
C ARG A 83 -6.00 5.78 -4.33
N LEU A 84 -7.32 5.80 -4.23
CA LEU A 84 -8.02 5.91 -2.95
C LEU A 84 -8.14 4.50 -2.36
N VAL A 85 -7.88 4.41 -1.06
CA VAL A 85 -8.20 3.24 -0.26
C VAL A 85 -9.45 3.58 0.54
N ILE A 86 -10.54 2.86 0.27
CA ILE A 86 -11.84 3.16 0.87
C ILE A 86 -12.22 1.98 1.76
N PRO A 87 -12.21 2.15 3.10
CA PRO A 87 -12.65 1.09 3.99
C PRO A 87 -14.16 0.85 3.85
N VAL A 88 -14.52 -0.42 3.83
CA VAL A 88 -15.89 -0.94 3.74
C VAL A 88 -16.08 -2.01 4.80
N LYS A 89 -17.33 -2.46 5.03
CA LYS A 89 -17.68 -3.40 6.09
C LYS A 89 -16.84 -4.69 6.06
N GLU A 90 -16.52 -5.19 4.86
CA GLU A 90 -15.82 -6.46 4.65
C GLU A 90 -14.33 -6.29 4.32
N GLY A 91 -13.79 -5.06 4.35
CA GLY A 91 -12.37 -4.81 4.02
C GLY A 91 -12.11 -3.43 3.43
N VAL A 92 -11.39 -3.37 2.31
CA VAL A 92 -11.07 -2.13 1.60
C VAL A 92 -11.29 -2.27 0.09
N LEU A 93 -11.82 -1.21 -0.51
CA LEU A 93 -11.89 -1.03 -1.96
C LEU A 93 -10.71 -0.17 -2.43
N PHE A 94 -10.19 -0.51 -3.61
CA PHE A 94 -9.15 0.26 -4.28
C PHE A 94 -9.71 0.85 -5.56
N THR A 95 -9.58 2.16 -5.74
CA THR A 95 -9.83 2.78 -7.04
C THR A 95 -8.58 2.65 -7.90
N THR A 96 -8.70 2.07 -9.08
CA THR A 96 -7.61 2.04 -10.06
C THR A 96 -8.03 2.86 -11.28
N LYS A 97 -7.12 3.65 -11.85
CA LYS A 97 -7.31 4.17 -13.20
C LYS A 97 -6.76 3.11 -14.16
N TYR A 98 -7.63 2.61 -15.03
CA TYR A 98 -7.25 1.78 -16.17
C TYR A 98 -7.30 2.68 -17.40
N TRP A 99 -6.18 2.85 -18.09
CA TRP A 99 -6.19 3.38 -19.46
C TRP A 99 -6.18 2.18 -20.39
N LYS A 100 -7.24 1.99 -21.18
CA LYS A 100 -7.12 1.21 -22.42
C LYS A 100 -6.45 2.14 -23.44
N SER A 101 -5.22 1.82 -23.82
CA SER A 101 -4.65 2.29 -25.10
C SER A 101 -5.41 1.66 -26.25
#